data_AF-A0A6J4BWE6-F1
#
_entry.id   AF-A0A6J4BWE6-F1
#
_cell.length_a   1.000
_cell.length_b   1.000
_cell.length_c   1.000
_cell.angle_alpha   90.00
_cell.angle_beta   90.00
_cell.angle_gamma   90.00
#
_symmetry.space_group_name_H-M   'P 1'
#
loop_
_entity.id
_entity.type
_entity.pdbx_description
1 polymer ?
#
loop_
_entity_poly.entity_id
_entity_poly.type
_entity_poly.pdbx_seq_one_letter_code
_entity_poly.pdbx_strand_id
1 'polypeptide(L)'
;MPPEVGFILGTMFGVVATLLIQAFGRRKARIAVKAANKDAERSIALLDSENARRTGQIDRLQERIQVLERITTDPAERTAREIEALRLQPN
;
A
#
# COMPACT_ATOMS: atom_id res chain seq x y z
N MET A 1 32.42 -28.09 -52.10
CA MET A 1 31.95 -28.59 -50.79
C MET A 1 30.64 -29.33 -51.03
N PRO A 2 30.39 -30.49 -50.44
CA PRO A 2 29.14 -31.22 -50.64
C PRO A 2 27.95 -30.35 -50.20
N PRO A 3 26.84 -30.32 -50.96
CA PRO A 3 25.72 -29.39 -50.74
C PRO A 3 25.07 -29.54 -49.34
N GLU A 4 25.15 -30.73 -48.76
CA GLU A 4 24.64 -31.07 -47.42
C GLU A 4 25.32 -30.27 -46.30
N VAL A 5 26.61 -29.98 -46.44
CA VAL A 5 27.40 -29.26 -45.42
C VAL A 5 27.01 -27.77 -45.37
N GLY A 6 26.65 -27.17 -46.51
CA GLY A 6 26.18 -25.78 -46.56
C GLY A 6 24.85 -25.60 -45.83
N PHE A 7 23.93 -26.56 -45.97
CA PHE A 7 22.62 -26.53 -45.31
C PHE A 7 22.74 -26.69 -43.79
N ILE A 8 23.58 -27.63 -43.32
CA ILE A 8 23.80 -27.87 -41.89
C ILE A 8 24.47 -26.65 -41.22
N LEU A 9 25.47 -26.04 -41.87
CA LEU A 9 26.13 -24.85 -41.34
C LEU A 9 25.18 -23.64 -41.29
N GLY A 10 24.34 -23.45 -42.31
CA GLY A 10 23.35 -22.36 -42.35
C GLY A 10 22.28 -22.49 -41.27
N THR A 11 21.74 -23.68 -41.06
CA THR A 11 20.74 -23.94 -40.00
C THR A 11 21.34 -23.77 -38.61
N MET A 12 22.55 -24.27 -38.38
CA MET A 12 23.26 -24.04 -37.11
C MET A 12 23.49 -22.56 -36.85
N PHE A 13 23.92 -21.80 -37.84
CA PHE A 13 24.13 -20.36 -37.71
C PHE A 13 22.81 -19.62 -37.40
N GLY A 14 21.71 -19.97 -38.07
CA GLY A 14 20.39 -19.37 -37.82
C GLY A 14 19.83 -19.66 -36.42
N VAL A 15 20.03 -20.88 -35.91
CA VAL A 15 19.66 -21.25 -34.54
C VAL A 15 20.49 -20.46 -33.53
N VAL A 16 21.81 -20.38 -33.72
CA VAL A 16 22.70 -19.60 -32.85
C VAL A 16 22.32 -18.12 -32.86
N ALA A 17 22.09 -17.52 -34.03
CA ALA A 17 21.67 -16.14 -34.16
C ALA A 17 20.35 -15.87 -33.41
N THR A 18 19.38 -16.76 -33.56
CA THR A 18 18.08 -16.66 -32.88
C THR A 18 18.21 -16.79 -31.36
N LEU A 19 19.02 -17.75 -30.88
CA LEU A 19 19.27 -17.93 -29.46
C LEU A 19 19.97 -16.73 -28.84
N LEU A 20 20.91 -16.10 -29.56
CA LEU A 20 21.55 -14.87 -29.12
C LEU A 20 20.51 -13.74 -28.99
N ILE A 21 19.67 -13.51 -30.00
CA ILE A 21 18.62 -12.48 -29.94
C ILE A 21 17.68 -12.73 -28.74
N GLN A 22 17.24 -13.97 -28.54
CA GLN A 22 16.40 -14.34 -27.41
C GLN A 22 17.09 -14.14 -26.06
N ALA A 23 18.37 -14.50 -25.94
CA ALA A 23 19.15 -14.34 -24.71
C ALA A 23 19.31 -12.86 -24.34
N PHE A 24 19.61 -12.00 -25.32
CA PHE A 24 19.70 -10.57 -25.12
C PHE A 24 18.35 -9.95 -24.73
N GLY A 25 17.26 -10.33 -25.41
CA GLY A 25 15.90 -9.89 -25.08
C GLY A 25 15.47 -10.30 -23.66
N ARG A 26 15.66 -11.57 -23.30
CA ARG A 26 15.36 -12.09 -21.96
C ARG A 26 16.21 -11.43 -20.88
N ARG A 27 17.46 -11.08 -21.16
CA ARG A 27 18.32 -10.37 -20.21
C ARG A 27 17.79 -8.96 -19.93
N LYS A 28 17.43 -8.20 -20.97
CA LYS A 28 16.85 -6.85 -20.80
C LYS A 28 15.51 -6.89 -20.08
N ALA A 29 14.62 -7.82 -20.45
CA ALA A 29 13.33 -7.98 -19.80
C ALA A 29 13.47 -8.25 -18.30
N ARG A 30 14.38 -9.16 -17.91
CA ARG A 30 14.64 -9.44 -16.48
C ARG A 30 15.14 -8.23 -15.71
N ILE A 31 16.01 -7.41 -16.30
CA ILE A 31 16.52 -6.19 -15.67
C ILE A 31 15.38 -5.18 -15.47
N ALA A 32 14.55 -4.98 -16.50
CA ALA A 32 13.40 -4.08 -16.42
C ALA A 32 12.39 -4.51 -15.36
N VAL A 33 12.04 -5.80 -15.32
CA VAL A 33 11.12 -6.37 -14.30
C VAL A 33 11.72 -6.21 -12.90
N LYS A 34 13.01 -6.49 -12.71
CA LYS A 34 13.67 -6.31 -11.41
C LYS A 34 13.66 -4.85 -10.95
N ALA A 35 13.88 -3.91 -11.86
CA ALA A 35 13.80 -2.48 -11.55
C ALA A 35 12.37 -2.08 -11.17
N ALA A 36 11.38 -2.47 -11.96
CA ALA A 36 9.96 -2.21 -11.68
C ALA A 36 9.51 -2.79 -10.33
N ASN A 37 9.93 -4.02 -10.00
CA ASN A 37 9.62 -4.64 -8.70
C ASN A 37 10.24 -3.84 -7.54
N LYS A 38 11.48 -3.37 -7.67
CA LYS A 38 12.13 -2.56 -6.64
C LYS A 38 11.40 -1.23 -6.41
N ASP A 39 10.92 -0.60 -7.47
CA ASP A 39 10.15 0.64 -7.36
C ASP A 39 8.74 0.41 -6.80
N ALA A 40 8.12 -0.74 -7.11
CA ALA A 40 6.88 -1.17 -6.49
C ALA A 40 7.05 -1.43 -4.98
N GLU A 41 8.09 -2.14 -4.57
CA GLU A 41 8.41 -2.38 -3.15
C GLU A 41 8.59 -1.07 -2.36
N ARG A 42 9.28 -0.08 -2.95
CA ARG A 42 9.42 1.26 -2.34
C ARG A 42 8.08 1.97 -2.21
N SER A 43 7.25 1.89 -3.25
CA SER A 43 5.93 2.53 -3.26
C SER A 43 5.02 1.92 -2.19
N ILE A 44 5.05 0.59 -2.03
CA ILE A 44 4.33 -0.12 -0.97
C ILE A 44 4.80 0.35 0.41
N ALA A 45 6.11 0.39 0.66
CA ALA A 45 6.64 0.83 1.94
C ALA A 45 6.24 2.28 2.28
N LEU A 46 6.19 3.18 1.29
CA LEU A 46 5.71 4.54 1.47
C LEU A 46 4.21 4.58 1.82
N LEU A 47 3.39 3.83 1.09
CA LEU A 47 1.94 3.74 1.34
C LEU A 47 1.65 3.15 2.73
N ASP A 48 2.39 2.13 3.16
CA ASP A 48 2.27 1.57 4.50
C ASP A 48 2.61 2.59 5.59
N SER A 49 3.70 3.35 5.41
CA SER A 49 4.07 4.42 6.33
C SER A 49 3.01 5.52 6.41
N GLU A 50 2.40 5.86 5.27
CA GLU A 50 1.36 6.86 5.22
C GLU A 50 0.06 6.36 5.86
N ASN A 51 -0.31 5.12 5.60
CA ASN A 51 -1.46 4.47 6.23
C ASN A 51 -1.30 4.41 7.74
N ALA A 52 -0.14 4.00 8.27
CA ALA A 52 0.14 4.01 9.70
C ALA A 52 -0.03 5.41 10.32
N ARG A 53 0.45 6.45 9.64
CA ARG A 53 0.29 7.84 10.06
C ARG A 53 -1.18 8.27 10.08
N ARG A 54 -1.94 7.95 9.03
CA ARG A 54 -3.36 8.27 8.91
C ARG A 54 -4.18 7.56 9.99
N THR A 55 -3.95 6.27 10.21
CA THR A 55 -4.60 5.51 11.29
C THR A 55 -4.34 6.14 12.65
N GLY A 56 -3.09 6.49 12.97
CA GLY A 56 -2.78 7.16 14.24
C GLY A 56 -3.41 8.56 14.36
N GLN A 57 -3.65 9.27 13.25
CA GLN A 57 -4.43 10.52 13.28
C GLN A 57 -5.90 10.26 13.56
N ILE A 58 -6.47 9.22 12.96
CA ILE A 58 -7.86 8.80 13.20
C ILE A 58 -8.05 8.41 14.66
N ASP A 59 -7.15 7.63 15.25
CA ASP A 59 -7.25 7.21 16.66
C ASP A 59 -7.29 8.42 17.61
N ARG A 60 -6.40 9.40 17.40
CA ARG A 60 -6.40 10.66 18.16
C ARG A 60 -7.68 11.47 17.97
N LEU A 61 -8.26 11.45 16.76
CA LEU A 61 -9.53 12.13 16.52
C LEU A 61 -10.67 11.42 17.25
N GLN A 62 -10.70 10.10 17.26
CA GLN A 62 -11.71 9.32 17.99
C GLN A 62 -11.64 9.60 19.50
N GLU A 63 -10.45 9.60 20.10
CA GLU A 63 -10.28 9.96 21.52
C GLU A 63 -10.83 11.35 21.83
N ARG A 64 -10.53 12.33 20.97
CA ARG A 64 -11.03 13.70 21.13
C ARG A 64 -12.55 13.78 20.95
N ILE A 65 -13.12 13.03 20.00
CA ILE A 65 -14.57 12.97 19.80
C ILE A 65 -15.24 12.36 21.03
N GLN A 66 -14.68 11.30 21.60
CA GLN A 66 -15.21 10.69 22.82
C GLN A 66 -15.21 11.66 24.00
N VAL A 67 -14.13 12.45 24.16
CA VAL A 67 -14.08 13.50 25.18
C VAL A 67 -15.14 14.57 24.91
N LEU A 68 -15.30 15.00 23.65
CA LEU A 68 -16.32 15.98 23.28
C LEU A 68 -17.74 15.47 23.56
N GLU A 69 -18.05 14.23 23.18
CA GLU A 69 -19.32 13.58 23.46
C GLU A 69 -19.63 13.58 24.96
N ARG A 70 -18.63 13.27 25.79
CA ARG A 70 -18.77 13.34 27.24
C ARG A 70 -19.06 14.76 27.73
N ILE A 71 -18.31 15.76 27.26
CA ILE A 71 -18.50 17.16 27.68
C ILE A 71 -19.85 17.71 27.26
N THR A 72 -20.36 17.31 26.09
CA THR A 72 -21.65 17.83 25.61
C THR A 72 -22.84 17.15 26.27
N THR A 73 -22.71 15.88 26.66
CA THR A 73 -23.84 15.06 27.12
C THR A 73 -23.92 14.96 28.66
N ASP A 74 -22.79 14.78 29.34
CA ASP A 74 -22.72 14.51 30.79
C ASP A 74 -23.14 15.74 31.64
N PRO A 75 -22.68 16.98 31.36
CA PRO A 75 -23.07 18.15 32.14
C PRO A 75 -24.56 18.51 32.01
N ALA A 76 -25.17 18.31 30.84
CA ALA A 76 -26.58 18.66 30.62
C ALA A 76 -27.51 17.77 31.46
N GLU A 77 -27.31 16.45 31.44
CA GLU A 77 -28.08 15.52 32.27
C GLU A 77 -27.79 15.70 33.76
N ARG A 78 -26.54 15.96 34.13
CA ARG A 78 -26.17 16.18 35.53
C ARG A 78 -26.80 17.45 36.08
N THR A 79 -26.72 18.55 35.34
CA THR A 79 -27.32 19.84 35.72
C THR A 79 -28.84 19.73 35.79
N ALA A 80 -29.49 19.07 34.83
CA ALA A 80 -30.94 18.88 34.86
C ALA A 80 -31.38 18.10 36.11
N ARG A 81 -30.65 17.03 36.47
CA ARG A 81 -30.90 16.26 37.71
C ARG A 81 -30.66 17.08 38.97
N GLU A 82 -29.57 17.85 39.02
CA GLU A 82 -29.27 18.74 40.15
C GLU A 82 -30.37 19.80 40.34
N ILE A 83 -30.90 20.38 39.27
CA ILE A 83 -32.02 21.33 39.32
C ILE A 83 -33.28 20.67 39.88
N GLU A 84 -33.62 19.47 39.42
CA GLU A 84 -34.81 18.77 39.90
C GLU A 84 -34.68 18.37 41.38
N ALA A 85 -33.49 17.96 41.81
CA ALA A 85 -33.21 17.68 43.21
C ALA A 85 -33.34 18.92 44.11
N LEU A 86 -32.96 20.10 43.63
CA LEU A 86 -33.15 21.37 44.35
C LEU A 86 -34.63 21.76 44.43
N ARG A 87 -35.45 21.44 43.43
CA ARG A 87 -36.90 21.72 43.43
C ARG A 87 -37.68 20.85 44.40
N LEU A 88 -37.21 19.62 44.62
CA LEU A 88 -37.84 18.66 45.53
C LEU A 88 -37.37 18.79 46.98
N GLN A 89 -36.35 19.61 47.25
CA GLN A 89 -35.96 19.92 48.62
C GLN A 89 -37.06 20.77 49.27
N PRO A 90 -37.70 20.30 50.35
CA PRO A 90 -38.64 21.11 51.10
C PRO A 90 -37.87 22.23 51.81
N ASN A 91 -38.38 23.47 51.71
CA ASN A 91 -37.88 24.64 52.45
C ASN A 91 -38.07 24.46 53.96
#